data_AF-M5DVG1-F1
#
_entry.id   AF-M5DVG1-F1
#
_cell.length_a   1.000
_cell.length_b   1.000
_cell.length_c   1.000
_cell.angle_alpha   90.00
_cell.angle_beta   90.00
_cell.angle_gamma   90.00
#
_symmetry.space_group_name_H-M   'P 1'
#
loop_
_entity.id
_entity.type
_entity.pdbx_description
1 polymer ?
#
loop_
_entity_poly.entity_id
_entity_poly.type
_entity_poly.pdbx_seq_one_letter_code
_entity_poly.pdbx_strand_id
1 'polypeptide(L)'
;MVVTPISNKWSNGWQVFDGATLLRQRGSDANPITEVGYIASNDFNNATPVGFDRRGRATATGDFTIDVVNCSGSREYTISINQIGQIVVVEGACLN
;
A
#
# COMPACT_ATOMS: atom_id res chain seq x y z
N MET A 1 -3.45 -12.39 -8.94
CA MET A 1 -3.73 -11.89 -7.58
C MET A 1 -3.77 -10.38 -7.59
N VAL A 2 -4.63 -9.78 -6.79
CA VAL A 2 -4.72 -8.32 -6.61
C VAL A 2 -4.75 -7.96 -5.13
N VAL A 3 -4.23 -6.77 -4.80
CA VAL A 3 -4.27 -6.17 -3.48
C VAL A 3 -5.08 -4.88 -3.57
N THR A 4 -6.13 -4.79 -2.76
CA THR A 4 -7.06 -3.66 -2.75
C THR A 4 -7.09 -3.00 -1.38
N PRO A 5 -7.26 -1.68 -1.29
CA PRO A 5 -7.50 -1.00 -0.02
C PRO A 5 -8.88 -1.33 0.56
N ILE A 6 -9.00 -1.33 1.88
CA ILE A 6 -10.30 -1.45 2.55
C ILE A 6 -11.03 -0.10 2.47
N SER A 7 -12.28 -0.10 1.98
CA SER A 7 -13.10 1.12 1.81
C SER A 7 -12.40 2.25 1.05
N ASN A 8 -11.57 1.86 0.07
CA ASN A 8 -10.76 2.75 -0.76
C ASN A 8 -9.74 3.60 0.03
N LYS A 9 -9.35 3.15 1.23
CA LYS A 9 -8.37 3.80 2.10
C LYS A 9 -7.29 2.81 2.52
N TRP A 10 -6.07 3.02 2.05
CA TRP A 10 -4.93 2.17 2.42
C TRP A 10 -4.61 2.22 3.93
N SER A 11 -4.88 3.35 4.59
CA SER A 11 -4.82 3.50 6.06
C SER A 11 -5.76 2.57 6.82
N ASN A 12 -6.91 2.21 6.25
CA ASN A 12 -7.85 1.28 6.90
C ASN A 12 -7.35 -0.17 6.81
N GLY A 13 -6.49 -0.43 5.83
CA GLY A 13 -5.92 -1.75 5.59
C GLY A 13 -6.05 -2.17 4.13
N TRP A 14 -5.82 -3.46 3.90
CA TRP A 14 -5.84 -4.04 2.57
C TRP A 14 -6.29 -5.49 2.59
N GLN A 15 -6.71 -5.95 1.42
CA GLN A 15 -7.15 -7.31 1.16
C GLN A 15 -6.40 -7.87 -0.05
N VAL A 16 -6.11 -9.16 -0.03
CA VAL A 16 -5.50 -9.90 -1.14
C VAL A 16 -6.52 -10.86 -1.70
N PHE A 17 -6.81 -10.72 -2.98
CA PHE A 17 -7.76 -11.56 -3.70
C PHE A 17 -7.06 -12.40 -4.79
N ASP A 18 -7.58 -13.60 -4.98
CA ASP A 18 -7.39 -14.39 -6.20
C ASP A 18 -8.75 -14.68 -6.83
N GLY A 19 -9.04 -14.01 -7.95
CA GLY A 19 -10.41 -13.92 -8.48
C GLY A 19 -11.36 -13.33 -7.43
N ALA A 20 -12.41 -14.07 -7.07
CA ALA A 20 -13.38 -13.69 -6.05
C ALA A 20 -13.01 -14.15 -4.63
N THR A 21 -11.95 -14.94 -4.48
CA THR A 21 -11.57 -15.53 -3.20
C THR A 21 -10.68 -14.57 -2.42
N LEU A 22 -11.10 -14.21 -1.20
CA LEU A 22 -10.27 -13.48 -0.24
C LEU A 22 -9.24 -14.44 0.37
N LEU A 23 -7.96 -14.17 0.13
CA LEU A 23 -6.86 -14.98 0.66
C LEU A 23 -6.28 -14.40 1.96
N ARG A 24 -6.27 -13.08 2.09
CA ARG A 24 -5.71 -12.39 3.26
C ARG A 24 -6.35 -11.03 3.44
N GLN A 25 -6.50 -10.61 4.69
CA GLN A 25 -6.86 -9.25 5.05
C GLN A 25 -5.95 -8.76 6.18
N ARG A 26 -5.63 -7.46 6.16
CA ARG A 26 -5.02 -6.75 7.28
C ARG A 26 -5.80 -5.45 7.51
N GLY A 27 -6.25 -5.20 8.74
CA GLY A 27 -7.06 -4.05 9.08
C GLY A 27 -8.55 -4.20 8.77
N SER A 28 -9.30 -3.14 9.05
CA SER A 28 -10.73 -2.98 8.80
C SER A 28 -11.14 -1.51 8.97
N ASP A 29 -12.35 -1.14 8.59
CA ASP A 29 -12.89 0.20 8.89
C ASP A 29 -13.02 0.46 10.40
N ALA A 30 -13.33 -0.56 11.19
CA ALA A 30 -13.46 -0.44 12.65
C ALA A 30 -12.10 -0.44 13.37
N ASN A 31 -11.10 -1.09 12.79
CA ASN A 31 -9.75 -1.22 13.33
C ASN A 31 -8.74 -0.97 12.19
N PRO A 32 -8.45 0.30 11.85
CA PRO A 32 -7.53 0.65 10.77
C PRO A 32 -6.09 0.23 11.11
N ILE A 33 -5.23 0.11 10.09
CA ILE A 33 -3.82 -0.29 10.28
C ILE A 33 -2.91 0.87 10.69
N THR A 34 -3.39 2.11 10.57
CA THR A 34 -2.70 3.31 11.05
C THR A 34 -3.53 3.94 12.17
N GLU A 35 -2.97 4.02 13.39
CA GLU A 35 -3.61 4.74 14.51
C GLU A 35 -3.40 6.25 14.41
N VAL A 36 -2.20 6.69 14.02
CA VAL A 36 -1.80 8.09 13.87
C VAL A 36 -0.85 8.19 12.65
N GLY A 37 -1.29 8.85 11.57
CA GLY A 37 -0.60 8.90 10.26
C GLY A 37 -1.51 8.47 9.11
N TYR A 38 -0.94 8.34 7.90
CA TYR A 38 -1.70 7.85 6.75
C TYR A 38 -0.84 7.11 5.72
N ILE A 39 -1.47 6.20 4.99
CA ILE A 39 -0.94 5.58 3.78
C ILE A 39 -1.77 6.08 2.61
N ALA A 40 -1.11 6.64 1.60
CA ALA A 40 -1.74 7.12 0.39
C ALA A 40 -1.03 6.58 -0.86
N SER A 41 -1.78 6.52 -1.95
CA SER A 41 -1.26 6.29 -3.30
C SER A 41 -2.18 6.99 -4.28
N ASN A 42 -1.60 7.70 -5.26
CA ASN A 42 -2.35 8.24 -6.39
C ASN A 42 -2.49 7.19 -7.51
N ASP A 43 -1.62 6.18 -7.53
CA ASP A 43 -1.58 5.15 -8.57
C ASP A 43 -2.49 3.97 -8.23
N PHE A 44 -2.62 3.66 -6.94
CA PHE A 44 -3.33 2.47 -6.48
C PHE A 44 -4.57 2.80 -5.65
N ASN A 45 -5.70 2.22 -6.05
CA ASN A 45 -6.99 2.34 -5.37
C ASN A 45 -7.88 1.12 -5.71
N ASN A 46 -9.16 1.12 -5.36
CA ASN A 46 -10.06 0.00 -5.69
C ASN A 46 -10.32 -0.20 -7.20
N ALA A 47 -10.25 0.86 -8.00
CA ALA A 47 -10.37 0.80 -9.46
C ALA A 47 -9.05 0.41 -10.15
N THR A 48 -7.92 0.81 -9.56
CA THR A 48 -6.56 0.47 -10.01
C THR A 48 -5.80 -0.25 -8.90
N PRO A 49 -6.12 -1.52 -8.59
CA PRO A 49 -5.46 -2.22 -7.50
C PRO A 49 -4.00 -2.57 -7.84
N VAL A 50 -3.20 -2.84 -6.81
CA VAL A 50 -1.90 -3.46 -7.02
C VAL A 50 -2.14 -4.89 -7.52
N GLY A 51 -1.68 -5.22 -8.73
CA GLY A 51 -1.84 -6.55 -9.29
C GLY A 51 -0.50 -7.19 -9.65
N PHE A 52 -0.44 -8.52 -9.54
CA PHE A 52 0.70 -9.31 -9.99
C PHE A 52 0.25 -10.45 -10.91
N ASP A 53 0.98 -10.64 -12.00
CA ASP A 53 0.77 -11.76 -12.93
C ASP A 53 1.41 -13.06 -12.41
N ARG A 54 1.16 -14.18 -13.11
CA ARG A 54 1.70 -15.51 -12.75
C ARG A 54 3.23 -15.61 -12.78
N ARG A 55 3.93 -14.62 -13.35
CA ARG A 55 5.40 -14.52 -13.37
C ARG A 55 5.91 -13.60 -12.27
N GLY A 56 5.03 -13.09 -11.41
CA GLY A 56 5.35 -12.16 -10.34
C GLY A 56 5.52 -10.70 -10.79
N ARG A 57 5.21 -10.36 -12.05
CA ARG A 57 5.37 -9.00 -12.57
C ARG A 57 4.17 -8.15 -12.18
N ALA A 58 4.41 -6.89 -11.82
CA ALA A 58 3.33 -5.96 -11.51
C ALA A 58 2.50 -5.67 -12.76
N THR A 59 1.17 -5.60 -12.63
CA THR A 59 0.27 -5.23 -13.73
C THR A 59 0.19 -3.71 -13.92
N ALA A 60 0.59 -2.95 -12.90
CA ALA A 60 0.76 -1.51 -12.92
C ALA A 60 1.93 -1.14 -12.00
N THR A 61 2.64 -0.06 -12.34
CA THR A 61 3.67 0.53 -11.48
C THR A 61 3.10 1.71 -10.72
N GLY A 62 3.71 2.04 -9.60
CA GLY A 62 3.29 3.19 -8.82
C GLY A 62 3.91 3.20 -7.43
N ASP A 63 3.54 4.22 -6.68
CA ASP A 63 4.13 4.53 -5.40
C ASP A 63 3.08 4.60 -4.29
N PHE A 64 3.49 4.22 -3.10
CA PHE A 64 2.82 4.56 -1.86
C PHE A 64 3.66 5.58 -1.11
N THR A 65 3.00 6.57 -0.53
CA THR A 65 3.58 7.46 0.48
C THR A 65 2.98 7.12 1.82
N ILE A 66 3.84 6.96 2.82
CA ILE A 66 3.44 6.71 4.20
C ILE A 66 3.95 7.88 5.04
N ASP A 67 3.02 8.61 5.65
CA ASP A 67 3.33 9.65 6.63
C ASP A 67 3.36 9.06 8.04
N VAL A 68 4.48 9.28 8.73
CA VAL A 68 4.67 8.86 10.12
C VAL A 68 4.62 10.07 11.04
N VAL A 69 3.67 10.05 11.98
CA VAL A 69 3.44 11.17 12.89
C VAL A 69 4.54 11.27 13.96
N ASN A 70 4.79 12.50 14.42
CA ASN A 70 5.87 12.88 15.34
C ASN A 70 7.29 12.76 14.77
N CYS A 71 7.39 12.64 13.46
CA CYS A 71 8.66 12.67 12.75
C CYS A 71 9.02 14.12 12.34
N SER A 72 10.17 14.66 12.75
CA SER A 72 10.65 16.00 12.36
C SER A 72 11.72 15.93 11.25
N GLY A 73 11.42 15.21 10.17
CA GLY A 73 12.31 15.06 9.00
C GLY A 73 11.53 14.87 7.70
N SER A 74 12.12 14.21 6.69
CA SER A 74 11.37 13.75 5.50
C SER A 74 10.47 12.60 5.94
N ARG A 75 9.23 12.95 6.31
CA ARG A 75 8.22 12.08 6.98
C ARG A 75 7.72 10.91 6.15
N GLU A 76 8.43 10.54 5.10
CA GLU A 76 7.88 9.77 4.00
C GLU A 76 8.67 8.48 3.83
N TYR A 77 8.02 7.36 4.12
CA TYR A 77 8.41 6.12 3.49
C TYR A 77 7.75 6.08 2.12
N THR A 78 8.55 5.86 1.09
CA THR A 78 8.03 5.57 -0.24
C THR A 78 8.17 4.09 -0.51
N ILE A 79 7.06 3.45 -0.88
CA ILE A 79 7.08 2.08 -1.39
C ILE A 79 6.81 2.14 -2.88
N SER A 80 7.81 1.82 -3.69
CA SER A 80 7.71 1.80 -5.15
C SER A 80 7.53 0.37 -5.66
N ILE A 81 6.56 0.18 -6.55
CA ILE A 81 6.34 -1.08 -7.26
C ILE A 81 6.69 -0.88 -8.73
N ASN A 82 7.67 -1.62 -9.23
CA ASN A 82 8.11 -1.52 -10.62
C ASN A 82 7.57 -2.68 -11.49
N GLN A 83 7.79 -2.55 -12.81
CA GLN A 83 7.19 -3.43 -13.81
C GLN A 83 7.61 -4.90 -13.69
N ILE A 84 8.80 -5.17 -13.14
CA ILE A 84 9.28 -6.54 -12.91
C ILE A 84 8.71 -7.15 -11.63
N GLY A 85 7.89 -6.39 -10.87
CA GLY A 85 7.29 -6.81 -9.62
C GLY A 85 8.16 -6.60 -8.40
N GLN A 86 9.29 -5.90 -8.54
CA GLN A 86 10.13 -5.54 -7.40
C GLN A 86 9.42 -4.48 -6.57
N ILE A 87 9.46 -4.69 -5.26
CA ILE A 87 8.99 -3.74 -4.25
C ILE A 87 10.23 -3.12 -3.62
N VAL A 88 10.37 -1.81 -3.75
CA VAL A 88 11.47 -1.04 -3.19
C VAL A 88 10.91 -0.15 -2.09
N VAL A 89 11.54 -0.18 -0.91
CA VAL A 89 11.21 0.72 0.19
C VAL A 89 12.34 1.72 0.31
N VAL A 90 11.99 3.00 0.24
CA VAL A 90 12.91 4.11 0.51
C VAL A 90 12.43 4.79 1.78
N GLU A 91 13.32 4.90 2.75
CA GLU A 91 13.03 5.52 4.03
C GLU A 91 13.58 6.94 4.04
N GLY A 92 12.68 7.91 4.21
CA GLY A 92 13.08 9.27 4.53
C GLY A 92 13.70 9.36 5.92
N ALA A 93 14.67 10.27 6.09
CA ALA A 93 15.27 10.49 7.41
C ALA A 93 14.21 11.01 8.38
N CYS A 94 13.97 10.23 9.44
CA CYS A 94 13.11 10.62 10.54
C CYS A 94 13.94 11.09 11.73
N LEU A 95 13.80 12.37 12.09
CA LEU A 95 14.45 12.93 13.26
C LEU A 95 13.43 13.00 14.40
N ASN A 96 13.76 12.38 15.52
CA ASN A 96 12.99 12.41 16.76
C ASN A 96 13.44 13.58 17.63
#